data_AF-A0A662IRT0-F1
#
_entry.id   AF-A0A662IRT0-F1
#
_cell.length_a   1.000
_cell.length_b   1.000
_cell.length_c   1.000
_cell.angle_alpha   90.00
_cell.angle_beta   90.00
_cell.angle_gamma   90.00
#
_symmetry.space_group_name_H-M   'P 1'
#
loop_
_entity.id
_entity.type
_entity.pdbx_description
1 polymer ?
#
loop_
_entity_poly.entity_id
_entity_poly.type
_entity_poly.pdbx_seq_one_letter_code
_entity_poly.pdbx_strand_id
1 'polypeptide(L)'
;MKKELSHVIEAKRAIEDFMSKVDRLTSRGELNSDGVKALTRIIKLLNRSGMRSDASKLSRRLKDHSNLEMILSTLSQIEEKLG
;
A
#
# COMPACT_ATOMS: atom_id res chain seq x y z
N MET A 1 2.65 5.47 -21.06
CA MET A 1 1.98 6.75 -20.74
C MET A 1 0.52 6.64 -20.31
N LYS A 2 -0.52 6.50 -21.17
CA LYS A 2 -1.93 6.48 -20.69
C LYS A 2 -2.24 5.37 -19.65
N LYS A 3 -1.68 4.16 -19.84
CA LYS A 3 -1.88 3.03 -18.91
C LYS A 3 -1.17 3.23 -17.57
N GLU A 4 0.03 3.79 -17.57
CA GLU A 4 0.77 4.08 -16.33
C GLU A 4 0.06 5.14 -15.50
N LEU A 5 -0.47 6.19 -16.14
CA LEU A 5 -1.26 7.22 -15.46
C LEU A 5 -2.52 6.62 -14.80
N SER A 6 -3.17 5.66 -15.46
CA SER A 6 -4.30 4.91 -14.88
C SER A 6 -3.86 4.12 -13.64
N HIS A 7 -2.72 3.44 -13.70
CA HIS A 7 -2.21 2.66 -12.57
C HIS A 7 -1.76 3.53 -11.38
N VAL A 8 -1.24 4.74 -11.64
CA VAL A 8 -0.92 5.73 -10.60
C VAL A 8 -2.18 6.15 -9.85
N ILE A 9 -3.25 6.49 -10.58
CA ILE A 9 -4.55 6.86 -9.98
C ILE A 9 -5.15 5.69 -9.20
N GLU A 10 -5.09 4.47 -9.74
CA GLU A 10 -5.56 3.27 -9.06
C GLU A 10 -4.75 2.98 -7.79
N ALA A 11 -3.42 3.14 -7.83
CA ALA A 11 -2.56 2.96 -6.66
C ALA A 11 -2.92 3.96 -5.57
N LYS A 12 -3.09 5.24 -5.92
CA LYS A 12 -3.49 6.29 -4.99
C LYS A 12 -4.83 5.98 -4.32
N ARG A 13 -5.86 5.66 -5.11
CA ARG A 13 -7.18 5.28 -4.58
C ARG A 13 -7.12 4.04 -3.69
N ALA A 14 -6.28 3.06 -4.02
CA ALA A 14 -6.12 1.86 -3.19
C ALA A 14 -5.46 2.18 -1.85
N ILE A 15 -4.52 3.12 -1.81
CA ILE A 15 -3.90 3.60 -0.57
C ILE A 15 -4.92 4.38 0.27
N GLU A 16 -5.63 5.34 -0.33
CA GLU A 16 -6.71 6.09 0.33
C GLU A 16 -7.77 5.15 0.93
N ASP A 17 -8.22 4.15 0.16
CA ASP A 17 -9.21 3.16 0.62
C ASP A 17 -8.67 2.34 1.80
N PHE A 18 -7.41 1.92 1.74
CA PHE A 18 -6.75 1.20 2.83
C PHE A 18 -6.70 2.06 4.10
N MET A 19 -6.24 3.31 3.99
CA MET A 19 -6.12 4.24 5.12
C MET A 19 -7.49 4.52 5.75
N SER A 20 -8.54 4.71 4.93
CA SER A 20 -9.90 4.93 5.43
C SER A 20 -10.50 3.74 6.19
N LYS A 21 -9.96 2.53 5.98
CA LYS A 21 -10.45 1.27 6.55
C LYS A 21 -9.45 0.63 7.51
N VAL A 22 -8.40 1.34 7.92
CA VAL A 22 -7.29 0.77 8.69
C VAL A 22 -7.77 0.04 9.96
N ASP A 23 -8.74 0.61 10.68
CA ASP A 23 -9.31 0.00 11.89
C ASP A 23 -10.00 -1.35 11.61
N ARG A 24 -10.57 -1.53 10.42
CA ARG A 24 -11.21 -2.78 9.99
C ARG A 24 -10.24 -3.78 9.39
N LEU A 25 -9.12 -3.30 8.85
CA LEU A 25 -8.07 -4.10 8.22
C LEU A 25 -7.01 -4.56 9.23
N THR A 26 -7.16 -4.14 10.49
CA THR A 26 -6.24 -4.45 11.58
C THR A 26 -6.96 -5.12 12.74
N SER A 27 -6.22 -5.91 13.51
CA SER A 27 -6.68 -6.52 14.75
C SER A 27 -5.49 -6.62 15.69
N ARG A 28 -5.64 -6.12 16.93
CA ARG A 28 -4.57 -6.14 17.95
C ARG A 28 -3.26 -5.48 17.49
N GLY A 29 -3.34 -4.44 16.65
CA GLY A 29 -2.16 -3.74 16.13
C GLY A 29 -1.47 -4.44 14.95
N GLU A 30 -2.03 -5.53 14.43
CA GLU A 30 -1.51 -6.25 13.28
C GLU A 30 -2.52 -6.24 12.13
N LEU A 31 -2.06 -6.52 10.91
CA LEU A 31 -2.95 -6.68 9.76
C LEU A 31 -3.70 -7.99 9.85
N ASN A 32 -5.01 -7.94 9.63
CA ASN A 32 -5.79 -9.15 9.41
C ASN A 32 -5.65 -9.64 7.96
N SER A 33 -6.30 -10.76 7.64
CA SER A 33 -6.24 -11.36 6.29
C SER A 33 -6.63 -10.37 5.17
N ASP A 34 -7.62 -9.52 5.42
CA ASP A 34 -8.08 -8.56 4.43
C ASP A 34 -7.14 -7.36 4.30
N GLY A 35 -6.50 -6.93 5.40
CA GLY A 35 -5.40 -5.96 5.37
C GLY A 35 -4.22 -6.44 4.54
N VAL A 36 -3.82 -7.70 4.70
CA VAL A 36 -2.75 -8.33 3.90
C VAL A 36 -3.13 -8.38 2.41
N LYS A 37 -4.37 -8.73 2.07
CA LYS A 37 -4.86 -8.73 0.68
C LYS A 37 -4.86 -7.31 0.09
N ALA A 38 -5.31 -6.33 0.85
CA ALA A 38 -5.36 -4.94 0.42
C ALA A 38 -3.95 -4.38 0.14
N LEU A 39 -2.98 -4.61 1.04
CA LEU A 39 -1.58 -4.26 0.79
C LEU A 39 -0.98 -4.99 -0.40
N THR A 40 -1.29 -6.28 -0.55
CA THR A 40 -0.85 -7.05 -1.72
C THR A 40 -1.37 -6.44 -3.03
N ARG A 41 -2.61 -5.93 -3.03
CA ARG A 41 -3.17 -5.19 -4.17
C ARG A 41 -2.42 -3.88 -4.42
N ILE A 42 -2.15 -3.09 -3.38
CA ILE A 42 -1.36 -1.85 -3.50
C ILE A 42 0.02 -2.13 -4.09
N ILE A 43 0.75 -3.14 -3.59
CA ILE A 43 2.06 -3.54 -4.11
C ILE A 43 2.01 -3.89 -5.61
N LYS A 44 0.96 -4.57 -6.06
CA LYS A 44 0.77 -4.89 -7.49
C LYS A 44 0.53 -3.64 -8.32
N LEU A 45 -0.27 -2.70 -7.83
CA LEU A 45 -0.55 -1.43 -8.52
C LEU A 45 0.71 -0.57 -8.61
N LEU A 46 1.49 -0.45 -7.53
CA LEU A 46 2.77 0.26 -7.52
C LEU A 46 3.78 -0.34 -8.52
N ASN A 47 3.82 -1.66 -8.65
CA ASN A 47 4.67 -2.30 -9.67
C ASN A 47 4.21 -1.94 -11.09
N ARG A 48 2.89 -1.88 -11.33
CA ARG A 48 2.31 -1.54 -12.64
C ARG A 48 2.38 -0.05 -12.98
N SER A 49 2.51 0.82 -11.98
CA SER A 49 2.73 2.26 -12.15
C SER A 49 4.21 2.63 -12.32
N GLY A 50 5.13 1.66 -12.25
CA GLY A 50 6.57 1.90 -12.36
C GLY A 50 7.26 2.22 -11.03
N MET A 51 6.52 2.34 -9.93
CA MET A 51 7.03 2.58 -8.57
C MET A 51 7.59 1.31 -7.91
N ARG A 52 8.46 0.59 -8.63
CA ARG A 52 9.00 -0.72 -8.22
C ARG A 52 9.78 -0.65 -6.91
N SER A 53 10.47 0.46 -6.64
CA SER A 53 11.22 0.67 -5.39
C SER A 53 10.28 0.73 -4.19
N ASP A 54 9.20 1.50 -4.29
CA ASP A 54 8.19 1.63 -3.24
C ASP A 54 7.42 0.31 -3.05
N ALA A 55 7.09 -0.38 -4.15
CA ALA A 55 6.47 -1.70 -4.11
C ALA A 55 7.35 -2.73 -3.37
N SER A 56 8.66 -2.69 -3.61
CA SER A 56 9.64 -3.57 -2.93
C SER A 56 9.76 -3.25 -1.44
N LYS A 57 9.82 -1.96 -1.08
CA LYS A 57 9.83 -1.52 0.33
C LYS A 57 8.60 -2.01 1.08
N LEU A 58 7.40 -1.78 0.52
CA LEU A 58 6.15 -2.19 1.15
C LEU A 58 6.03 -3.73 1.25
N SER A 59 6.51 -4.45 0.24
CA SER A 59 6.58 -5.92 0.25
C SER A 59 7.49 -6.46 1.35
N ARG A 60 8.65 -5.83 1.60
CA ARG A 60 9.53 -6.20 2.72
C ARG A 60 8.84 -5.96 4.06
N ARG A 61 8.23 -4.80 4.26
CA ARG A 61 7.47 -4.50 5.50
C ARG A 61 6.40 -5.54 5.79
N LEU A 62 5.66 -5.96 4.76
CA LEU A 62 4.64 -6.99 4.89
C LEU A 62 5.20 -8.38 5.25
N LYS A 63 6.36 -8.76 4.69
CA LYS A 63 7.01 -10.05 4.97
C LYS A 63 7.69 -10.11 6.33
N ASP A 64 8.31 -9.00 6.73
CA ASP A 64 9.07 -8.92 7.98
C ASP A 64 8.15 -8.76 9.20
N HIS A 65 6.83 -8.91 9.02
CA HIS A 65 5.80 -8.63 10.03
C HIS A 65 6.07 -7.28 10.73
N SER A 66 6.49 -6.28 9.94
CA SER A 66 6.75 -4.95 10.47
C SER A 66 5.51 -4.45 11.20
N ASN A 67 5.71 -3.85 12.37
CA ASN A 67 4.61 -3.23 13.12
C ASN A 67 3.84 -2.28 12.18
N LEU A 68 2.51 -2.32 12.29
CA LEU A 68 1.54 -1.55 11.52
C LEU A 68 1.97 -0.09 11.31
N GLU A 69 2.54 0.57 12.31
CA GLU A 69 3.03 1.95 12.21
C GLU A 69 4.03 2.16 11.06
N MET A 70 4.97 1.23 10.86
CA MET A 70 5.94 1.33 9.75
C MET A 70 5.28 1.14 8.39
N ILE A 71 4.24 0.30 8.32
CA ILE A 71 3.46 0.09 7.11
C ILE A 71 2.68 1.36 6.78
N LEU A 72 1.99 1.94 7.76
CA LEU A 72 1.23 3.18 7.59
C LEU A 72 2.14 4.35 7.20
N SER A 73 3.29 4.52 7.86
CA SER A 73 4.28 5.54 7.50
C SER A 73 4.78 5.36 6.05
N THR A 74 5.03 4.12 5.63
CA THR A 74 5.44 3.83 4.25
C THR A 74 4.33 4.18 3.26
N LEU A 75 3.07 3.86 3.58
CA LEU A 75 1.93 4.20 2.73
C LEU A 75 1.74 5.70 2.58
N SER A 76 1.82 6.48 3.66
CA SER A 76 1.71 7.95 3.61
C SER A 76 2.80 8.55 2.74
N GLN A 77 4.05 8.10 2.86
CA GLN A 77 5.14 8.56 2.00
C GLN A 77 4.92 8.23 0.51
N ILE A 78 4.27 7.10 0.21
CA ILE A 78 3.96 6.72 -1.16
C ILE A 78 2.80 7.57 -1.69
N GLU A 79 1.78 7.79 -0.88
CA GLU A 79 0.63 8.65 -1.20
C GLU A 79 1.07 10.07 -1.54
N GLU A 80 1.98 10.65 -0.74
CA GLU A 80 2.57 11.98 -1.00
C GLU A 80 3.29 12.05 -2.36
N LYS A 81 4.02 10.99 -2.76
CA LYS A 81 4.70 10.91 -4.07
C LYS A 81 3.75 10.73 -5.25
N LEU A 82 2.58 10.13 -5.00
CA LEU A 82 1.51 9.98 -5.98
C LEU A 82 0.67 11.26 -6.11
N GLY A 83 0.88 12.24 -5.21
CA GLY A 83 0.25 13.55 -5.14
C GLY A 83 0.69 14.49 -6.24
#